data_AF-C4V7J1-F1
#
_entry.id   AF-C4V7J1-F1
#
_cell.length_a   1.000
_cell.length_b   1.000
_cell.length_c   1.000
_cell.angle_alpha   90.00
_cell.angle_beta   90.00
_cell.angle_gamma   90.00
#
_symmetry.space_group_name_H-M   'P 1'
#
loop_
_entity.id
_entity.type
_entity.pdbx_description
1 polymer ?
#
loop_
_entity_poly.entity_id
_entity_poly.type
_entity_poly.pdbx_seq_one_letter_code
_entity_poly.pdbx_strand_id
1 'polypeptide(L)'
;MKILREIFKNLKNVELTKEKIKMGNMEYDKNMEINIERTTKKKYTLEQLTYFLINKDLQYTKYLRECKNNGVTSIFYSDQKIILEELEKEVETEKEAYYDLPESRYYSKHKYFWVEEIIAEKPEQIVRSKINEKYKIIVSPSLTATVNLNNIEILLSTGFLEKRKELVFDKIEFQVEDTTFVAEEDIKHWTSDDWNMLVAIFCDGSKWQINEWGIGDVASLFYNIPTFYIENETTLNKNDASKNKNKLSGYNLTRWIATDNKLKNEDFKTMWNKINEMINKKK
;
A
#
# COMPACT_ATOMS: atom_id res chain seq x y z
N MET A 1 -9.36 -8.92 31.94
CA MET A 1 -8.11 -8.76 31.16
C MET A 1 -6.83 -9.02 31.95
N LYS A 2 -6.58 -8.37 33.10
CA LYS A 2 -5.36 -8.64 33.91
C LYS A 2 -5.18 -10.13 34.27
N ILE A 3 -6.24 -10.77 34.77
CA ILE A 3 -6.29 -12.21 35.11
C ILE A 3 -5.95 -13.09 33.91
N LEU A 4 -6.53 -12.80 32.74
CA LEU A 4 -6.29 -13.58 31.52
C LEU A 4 -4.84 -13.47 31.04
N ARG A 5 -4.21 -12.30 31.21
CA ARG A 5 -2.78 -12.09 30.90
C ARG A 5 -1.86 -12.84 31.85
N GLU A 6 -2.22 -12.95 33.12
CA GLU A 6 -1.48 -13.76 34.10
C GLU A 6 -1.56 -15.25 33.76
N ILE A 7 -2.75 -15.74 33.38
CA ILE A 7 -2.98 -17.10 32.89
C ILE A 7 -2.16 -17.36 31.63
N PHE A 8 -2.16 -16.42 30.68
CA PHE A 8 -1.37 -16.52 29.44
C PHE A 8 0.13 -16.63 29.70
N LYS A 9 0.67 -15.89 30.68
CA LYS A 9 2.09 -15.96 31.06
C LYS A 9 2.45 -17.27 31.77
N ASN A 10 1.50 -17.89 32.47
CA ASN A 10 1.74 -19.06 33.33
C ASN A 10 0.95 -20.31 32.89
N LEU A 11 0.73 -20.51 31.59
CA LEU A 11 -0.11 -21.59 31.04
C LEU A 11 0.25 -23.00 31.53
N LYS A 12 1.52 -23.26 31.87
CA LYS A 12 1.99 -24.57 32.35
C LYS A 12 1.48 -24.94 33.76
N ASN A 13 1.01 -23.97 34.54
CA ASN A 13 0.58 -24.15 35.93
C ASN A 13 -0.93 -23.95 36.13
N VAL A 14 -1.71 -24.06 35.04
CA VAL A 14 -3.15 -23.83 35.05
C VAL A 14 -3.88 -25.16 35.03
N GLU A 15 -4.69 -25.41 36.04
CA GLU A 15 -5.55 -26.60 36.14
C GLU A 15 -7.02 -26.21 36.01
N LEU A 16 -7.69 -26.82 35.04
CA LEU A 16 -9.12 -26.69 34.83
C LEU A 16 -9.85 -27.76 35.67
N THR A 17 -10.49 -27.32 36.77
CA THR A 17 -11.41 -28.19 37.53
C THR A 17 -12.86 -27.92 37.15
N LYS A 18 -13.77 -28.87 37.42
CA LYS A 18 -15.18 -28.80 37.02
C LYS A 18 -15.92 -27.54 37.49
N GLU A 19 -15.44 -26.90 38.56
CA GLU A 19 -16.06 -25.72 39.17
C GLU A 19 -15.21 -24.45 39.08
N LYS A 20 -13.87 -24.56 39.04
CA LYS A 20 -12.96 -23.41 39.12
C LYS A 20 -11.72 -23.58 38.25
N ILE A 21 -11.08 -22.46 37.93
CA ILE A 21 -9.78 -22.40 37.27
C ILE A 21 -8.73 -22.14 38.33
N LYS A 22 -7.80 -23.07 38.54
CA LYS A 22 -6.71 -22.92 39.52
C LYS A 22 -5.43 -22.50 38.82
N MET A 23 -4.77 -21.49 39.36
CA MET A 23 -3.44 -21.04 38.94
C MET A 23 -2.59 -20.86 40.20
N GLY A 24 -1.79 -21.88 40.54
CA GLY A 24 -1.07 -21.92 41.82
C GLY A 24 -2.03 -21.88 43.02
N ASN A 25 -1.90 -20.85 43.87
CA ASN A 25 -2.77 -20.65 45.05
C ASN A 25 -4.04 -19.83 44.76
N MET A 26 -4.25 -19.37 43.53
CA MET A 26 -5.39 -18.53 43.15
C MET A 26 -6.48 -19.37 42.48
N GLU A 27 -7.73 -19.12 42.85
CA GLU A 27 -8.92 -19.77 42.27
C GLU A 27 -9.81 -18.72 41.61
N TYR A 28 -10.16 -18.93 40.34
CA TYR A 28 -11.04 -18.05 39.57
C TYR A 28 -12.33 -18.76 39.17
N ASP A 29 -13.42 -17.99 39.10
CA ASP A 29 -14.71 -18.48 38.60
C ASP A 29 -14.65 -18.70 37.08
N LYS A 30 -15.04 -19.90 36.64
CA LYS A 30 -15.06 -20.31 35.24
C LYS A 30 -16.04 -19.49 34.38
N ASN A 31 -17.13 -19.03 34.99
CA ASN A 31 -18.21 -18.30 34.31
C ASN A 31 -17.95 -16.79 34.23
N MET A 32 -16.80 -16.33 34.74
CA MET A 32 -16.44 -14.91 34.70
C MET A 32 -16.35 -14.43 33.24
N GLU A 33 -17.21 -13.49 32.86
CA GLU A 33 -17.17 -12.86 31.54
C GLU A 33 -15.97 -11.91 31.44
N ILE A 34 -15.19 -12.06 30.37
CA ILE A 34 -14.12 -11.13 30.03
C ILE A 34 -14.52 -10.37 28.78
N ASN A 35 -14.58 -9.05 28.92
CA ASN A 35 -14.79 -8.15 27.78
C ASN A 35 -13.46 -7.95 27.03
N ILE A 36 -13.49 -8.12 25.72
CA ILE A 36 -12.37 -7.90 24.81
C ILE A 36 -12.85 -6.91 23.75
N GLU A 37 -12.29 -5.70 23.75
CA GLU A 37 -12.87 -4.53 23.07
C GLU A 37 -13.03 -4.68 21.55
N ARG A 38 -12.21 -5.55 20.93
CA ARG A 38 -12.14 -5.74 19.48
C ARG A 38 -12.89 -6.98 18.96
N THR A 39 -13.48 -7.81 19.82
CA THR A 39 -14.20 -9.00 19.36
C THR A 39 -15.56 -8.63 18.78
N THR A 40 -16.10 -9.50 17.92
CA THR A 40 -17.39 -9.30 17.22
C THR A 40 -18.60 -9.40 18.17
N LYS A 41 -18.75 -8.44 19.10
CA LYS A 41 -19.87 -8.25 20.05
C LYS A 41 -20.22 -9.44 20.97
N LYS A 42 -19.46 -10.54 20.96
CA LYS A 42 -19.66 -11.68 21.86
C LYS A 42 -18.73 -11.60 23.06
N LYS A 43 -19.29 -11.76 24.25
CA LYS A 43 -18.56 -11.94 25.50
C LYS A 43 -18.13 -13.39 25.61
N TYR A 44 -16.89 -13.61 26.05
CA TYR A 44 -16.37 -14.95 26.32
C TYR A 44 -16.18 -15.13 27.82
N THR A 45 -16.40 -16.36 28.29
CA THR A 45 -16.08 -16.72 29.67
C THR A 45 -14.59 -17.03 29.82
N LEU A 46 -14.10 -16.94 31.05
CA LEU A 46 -12.73 -17.29 31.39
C LEU A 46 -12.42 -18.76 31.05
N GLU A 47 -13.40 -19.65 31.18
CA GLU A 47 -13.28 -21.06 30.76
C GLU A 47 -12.96 -21.20 29.27
N GLN A 48 -13.72 -20.51 28.40
CA GLN A 48 -13.53 -20.58 26.95
C GLN A 48 -12.15 -20.06 26.54
N LEU A 49 -11.75 -18.93 27.12
CA LEU A 49 -10.48 -18.27 26.82
C LEU A 49 -9.31 -19.10 27.32
N THR A 50 -9.38 -19.63 28.54
CA THR A 50 -8.32 -20.47 29.12
C THR A 50 -8.18 -21.78 28.34
N TYR A 51 -9.31 -22.42 27.98
CA TYR A 51 -9.31 -23.65 27.20
C TYR A 51 -8.73 -23.45 25.80
N PHE A 52 -9.03 -22.30 25.17
CA PHE A 52 -8.41 -21.91 23.91
C PHE A 52 -6.90 -21.71 24.04
N LEU A 53 -6.42 -21.01 25.08
CA LEU A 53 -4.99 -20.75 25.25
C LEU A 53 -4.17 -22.02 25.51
N ILE A 54 -4.70 -22.99 26.25
CA ILE A 54 -4.06 -24.29 26.48
C ILE A 54 -3.93 -25.07 25.15
N ASN A 55 -4.93 -24.95 24.28
CA ASN A 55 -5.01 -25.68 23.01
C ASN A 55 -4.64 -24.83 21.79
N LYS A 56 -3.92 -23.72 21.98
CA LYS A 56 -3.65 -22.73 20.92
C LYS A 56 -2.88 -23.29 19.73
N ASP A 57 -2.08 -24.33 19.97
CA ASP A 57 -1.22 -24.96 18.96
C ASP A 57 -1.96 -26.05 18.15
N LEU A 58 -3.21 -26.37 18.50
CA LEU A 58 -4.04 -27.31 17.75
C LEU A 58 -4.66 -26.64 16.52
N GLN A 59 -4.72 -27.37 15.41
CA GLN A 59 -5.52 -26.98 14.25
C GLN A 59 -6.99 -26.79 14.67
N TYR A 60 -7.64 -25.72 14.18
CA TYR A 60 -9.00 -25.33 14.56
C TYR A 60 -10.04 -26.48 14.50
N THR A 61 -9.93 -27.34 13.49
CA THR A 61 -10.81 -28.52 13.33
C THR A 61 -10.66 -29.53 14.47
N LYS A 62 -9.45 -29.70 15.02
CA LYS A 62 -9.18 -30.55 16.18
C LYS A 62 -9.64 -29.86 17.47
N TYR A 63 -9.38 -28.56 17.60
CA TYR A 63 -9.85 -27.74 18.71
C TYR A 63 -11.38 -27.81 18.89
N LEU A 64 -12.15 -27.73 17.80
CA LEU A 64 -13.62 -27.86 17.87
C LEU A 64 -14.08 -29.22 18.41
N ARG A 65 -13.39 -30.30 18.05
CA ARG A 65 -13.69 -31.65 18.56
C ARG A 65 -13.37 -31.75 20.05
N GLU A 66 -12.23 -31.19 20.47
CA GLU A 66 -11.83 -31.15 21.89
C GLU A 66 -12.80 -30.33 22.74
N CYS A 67 -13.26 -29.18 22.23
CA CYS A 67 -14.28 -28.37 22.89
C CYS A 67 -15.57 -29.16 23.10
N LYS A 68 -16.03 -29.87 22.06
CA LYS A 68 -17.24 -30.70 22.13
C LYS A 68 -17.10 -31.85 23.14
N ASN A 69 -15.95 -32.51 23.17
CA ASN A 69 -15.70 -33.63 24.08
C ASN A 69 -15.65 -33.20 25.55
N ASN A 70 -15.15 -31.99 25.83
CA ASN A 70 -15.01 -31.46 27.18
C ASN A 70 -16.17 -30.55 27.60
N GLY A 71 -17.21 -30.42 26.76
CA GLY A 71 -18.39 -29.60 27.06
C GLY A 71 -18.13 -28.09 27.11
N VAL A 72 -17.01 -27.63 26.53
CA VAL A 72 -16.63 -26.22 26.50
C VAL A 72 -17.14 -25.58 25.20
N THR A 73 -17.73 -24.39 25.30
CA THR A 73 -18.21 -23.66 24.11
C THR A 73 -17.02 -23.05 23.36
N SER A 74 -16.88 -23.34 22.06
CA SER A 74 -15.72 -22.91 21.27
C SER A 74 -15.68 -21.41 21.00
N ILE A 75 -14.47 -20.87 20.87
CA ILE A 75 -14.23 -19.50 20.38
C ILE A 75 -14.36 -19.46 18.85
N PHE A 76 -14.90 -18.36 18.33
CA PHE A 76 -15.04 -18.13 16.90
C PHE A 76 -13.67 -17.94 16.24
N TYR A 77 -13.49 -18.57 15.08
CA TYR A 77 -12.23 -18.49 14.32
C TYR A 77 -11.75 -17.05 14.07
N SER A 78 -12.67 -16.13 13.75
CA SER A 78 -12.37 -14.71 13.53
C SER A 78 -11.82 -13.99 14.76
N ASP A 79 -12.25 -14.40 15.96
CA ASP A 79 -11.89 -13.74 17.22
C ASP A 79 -10.60 -14.33 17.83
N GLN A 80 -10.14 -15.52 17.40
CA GLN A 80 -8.92 -16.16 17.91
C GLN A 80 -7.67 -15.29 17.75
N LYS A 81 -7.49 -14.71 16.56
CA LYS A 81 -6.37 -13.82 16.27
C LYS A 81 -6.44 -12.53 17.10
N ILE A 82 -7.64 -11.96 17.22
CA ILE A 82 -7.88 -10.73 17.99
C ILE A 82 -7.54 -10.93 19.47
N ILE A 83 -7.93 -12.07 20.04
CA ILE A 83 -7.65 -12.42 21.44
C ILE A 83 -6.15 -12.54 21.70
N LEU A 84 -5.41 -13.18 20.79
CA LEU A 84 -3.96 -13.33 20.91
C LEU A 84 -3.24 -11.99 20.81
N GLU A 85 -3.59 -11.18 19.80
CA GLU A 85 -3.03 -9.83 19.65
C GLU A 85 -3.29 -8.97 20.89
N GLU A 86 -4.48 -9.06 21.47
CA GLU A 86 -4.82 -8.31 22.68
C GLU A 86 -4.07 -8.77 23.92
N LEU A 87 -3.69 -10.05 24.00
CA LEU A 87 -2.87 -10.60 25.08
C LEU A 87 -1.39 -10.27 24.95
N GLU A 88 -0.90 -10.20 23.71
CA GLU A 88 0.49 -9.90 23.36
C GLU A 88 0.83 -8.41 23.45
N LYS A 89 -0.16 -7.52 23.27
CA LYS A 89 0.02 -6.08 23.53
C LYS A 89 0.62 -5.89 24.91
N GLU A 90 1.88 -5.48 25.00
CA GLU A 90 2.45 -5.11 26.29
C GLU A 90 1.58 -4.00 26.88
N VAL A 91 1.24 -4.13 28.16
CA VAL A 91 0.66 -3.00 28.89
C VAL A 91 1.80 -2.00 28.94
N GLU A 92 1.70 -0.95 28.12
CA GLU A 92 2.56 0.24 28.24
C GLU A 92 2.49 0.65 29.71
N THR A 93 3.51 0.27 30.45
CA THR A 93 3.72 0.82 31.77
C THR A 93 4.19 2.22 31.47
N GLU A 94 3.48 3.22 31.98
CA GLU A 94 3.98 4.59 32.05
C GLU A 94 5.28 4.56 32.87
N LYS A 95 6.39 4.23 32.22
CA LYS A 95 7.71 4.47 32.73
C LYS A 95 7.99 5.91 32.38
N GLU A 96 8.27 6.72 33.40
CA GLU A 96 8.91 8.01 33.18
C GLU A 96 10.26 7.75 32.49
N ALA A 97 10.26 7.86 31.17
CA ALA A 97 11.47 7.82 30.38
C ALA A 97 12.11 9.20 30.48
N TYR A 98 13.26 9.28 31.12
CA TYR A 98 14.12 10.45 31.02
C TYR A 98 14.84 10.35 29.68
N TYR A 99 14.54 11.26 28.77
CA TYR A 99 15.35 11.44 27.58
C TYR A 99 16.68 12.06 28.02
N ASP A 100 17.78 11.37 27.76
CA ASP A 100 19.08 12.02 27.79
C ASP A 100 19.06 13.14 26.75
N LEU A 101 19.11 14.39 27.21
CA LEU A 101 19.30 15.53 26.32
C LEU A 101 20.61 15.29 25.54
N PRO A 102 20.64 15.55 24.22
CA PRO A 102 21.86 15.38 23.44
C PRO A 102 23.00 16.15 24.11
N GLU A 103 24.16 15.52 24.29
CA GLU A 103 25.33 16.24 24.81
C GLU A 103 25.58 17.48 23.95
N SER A 104 25.97 18.58 24.58
CA SER A 104 26.15 19.88 23.91
C SER A 104 27.13 19.85 22.73
N ARG A 105 28.01 18.85 22.67
CA ARG A 105 28.90 18.59 21.53
C ARG A 105 28.18 18.18 20.24
N TYR A 106 26.96 17.64 20.35
CA TYR A 106 26.10 17.29 19.23
C TYR A 106 25.19 18.44 18.81
N TYR A 107 25.13 19.53 19.59
CA TYR A 107 24.49 20.75 19.11
C TYR A 107 25.34 21.31 17.98
N SER A 108 24.79 21.24 16.78
CA SER A 108 25.36 21.94 15.64
C SER A 108 25.38 23.44 15.97
N LYS A 109 26.52 24.08 15.70
CA LYS A 109 26.69 25.53 15.86
C LYS A 109 25.91 26.32 14.80
N HIS A 110 25.27 25.65 13.86
CA HIS A 110 24.41 26.29 12.89
C HIS A 110 23.14 26.80 13.57
N LYS A 111 22.75 28.02 13.22
CA LYS A 111 21.51 28.62 13.71
C LYS A 111 20.35 28.01 12.93
N TYR A 112 19.60 27.11 13.57
CA TYR A 112 18.39 26.49 13.01
C TYR A 112 17.14 27.35 13.21
N PHE A 113 17.27 28.67 13.08
CA PHE A 113 16.15 29.61 13.26
C PHE A 113 14.96 29.26 12.35
N TRP A 114 15.25 28.74 11.16
CA TRP A 114 14.26 28.25 10.20
C TRP A 114 13.44 27.04 10.71
N VAL A 115 13.98 26.22 11.62
CA VAL A 115 13.27 25.07 12.19
C VAL A 115 12.21 25.54 13.19
N GLU A 116 12.51 26.58 13.95
CA GLU A 116 11.54 27.20 14.86
C GLU A 116 10.39 27.86 14.09
N GLU A 117 10.67 28.48 12.94
CA GLU A 117 9.63 28.99 12.04
C GLU A 117 8.71 27.87 11.53
N ILE A 118 9.28 26.72 11.10
CA ILE A 118 8.48 25.56 10.65
C ILE A 118 7.62 24.97 11.78
N ILE A 119 8.12 24.92 13.01
CA ILE A 119 7.39 24.36 14.16
C ILE A 119 6.34 25.35 14.69
N ALA A 120 6.60 26.66 14.59
CA ALA A 120 5.68 27.71 15.03
C ALA A 120 4.50 27.90 14.06
N GLU A 121 4.68 27.59 12.78
CA GLU A 121 3.58 27.53 11.82
C GLU A 121 2.69 26.30 12.12
N LYS A 122 1.43 26.56 12.49
CA LYS A 122 0.44 25.51 12.83
C LYS A 122 0.40 24.44 11.72
N PRO A 123 0.28 23.13 12.04
CA PRO A 123 0.27 22.06 11.04
C PRO A 123 -0.88 22.16 10.02
N GLU A 124 -1.97 22.88 10.36
CA GLU A 124 -3.10 23.15 9.46
C GLU A 124 -2.79 24.27 8.43
N GLN A 125 -1.77 25.08 8.70
CA GLN A 125 -1.28 26.18 7.87
C GLN A 125 0.09 25.90 7.26
N ILE A 126 0.48 24.62 7.12
CA ILE A 126 1.20 24.22 5.91
C ILE A 126 0.20 24.41 4.77
N VAL A 127 0.02 25.67 4.39
CA VAL A 127 -0.40 26.03 3.05
C VAL A 127 0.49 25.19 2.17
N ARG A 128 -0.12 24.45 1.24
CA ARG A 128 0.50 23.91 0.02
C ARG A 128 1.07 25.09 -0.79
N SER A 129 1.93 25.91 -0.18
CA SER A 129 2.49 27.10 -0.75
C SER A 129 3.63 26.63 -1.62
N LYS A 130 3.27 26.31 -2.87
CA LYS A 130 4.18 26.16 -3.99
C LYS A 130 5.34 25.19 -3.74
N ILE A 131 5.04 23.98 -3.27
CA ILE A 131 5.81 22.86 -3.81
C ILE A 131 5.43 22.86 -5.29
N ASN A 132 6.41 23.04 -6.18
CA ASN A 132 6.21 22.89 -7.61
C ASN A 132 5.55 21.52 -7.80
N GLU A 133 4.24 21.45 -8.07
CA GLU A 133 3.48 20.20 -8.09
C GLU A 133 3.98 19.39 -9.28
N LYS A 134 4.94 18.49 -9.02
CA LYS A 134 5.49 17.61 -10.03
C LYS A 134 4.57 16.42 -10.17
N TYR A 135 3.76 16.41 -11.22
CA TYR A 135 2.88 15.28 -11.50
C TYR A 135 3.69 14.08 -11.97
N LYS A 136 3.29 12.89 -11.54
CA LYS A 136 3.99 11.64 -11.80
C LYS A 136 3.41 10.93 -13.01
N ILE A 137 4.28 10.35 -13.83
CA ILE A 137 3.90 9.51 -14.97
C ILE A 137 4.66 8.19 -14.88
N ILE A 138 3.97 7.07 -15.11
CA ILE A 138 4.62 5.76 -15.21
C ILE A 138 4.83 5.45 -16.69
N VAL A 139 6.03 5.01 -17.05
CA VAL A 139 6.36 4.55 -18.41
C VAL A 139 6.91 3.12 -18.38
N SER A 140 7.05 2.48 -19.54
CA SER A 140 7.67 1.15 -19.60
C SER A 140 9.20 1.22 -19.43
N PRO A 141 9.80 0.29 -18.67
CA PRO A 141 11.25 0.14 -18.59
C PRO A 141 11.87 -0.45 -19.87
N SER A 142 11.06 -0.94 -20.81
CA SER A 142 11.55 -1.54 -22.04
C SER A 142 12.09 -0.49 -23.01
N LEU A 143 13.36 -0.61 -23.38
CA LEU A 143 13.97 0.20 -24.45
C LEU A 143 13.28 0.00 -25.81
N THR A 144 12.60 -1.13 -26.00
CA THR A 144 11.87 -1.48 -27.23
C THR A 144 10.41 -1.03 -27.23
N ALA A 145 9.87 -0.62 -26.07
CA ALA A 145 8.51 -0.09 -25.99
C ALA A 145 8.33 1.15 -26.88
N THR A 146 7.14 1.32 -27.45
CA THR A 146 6.81 2.50 -28.28
C THR A 146 6.98 3.80 -27.49
N VAL A 147 6.60 3.78 -26.21
CA VAL A 147 6.73 4.93 -25.30
C VAL A 147 7.55 4.50 -24.08
N ASN A 148 8.61 5.25 -23.76
CA ASN A 148 9.45 5.08 -22.58
C ASN A 148 10.10 6.41 -22.18
N LEU A 149 11.04 6.40 -21.23
CA LEU A 149 11.74 7.59 -20.75
C LEU A 149 12.42 8.41 -21.88
N ASN A 150 12.82 7.76 -22.97
CA ASN A 150 13.56 8.43 -24.05
C ASN A 150 12.68 9.23 -25.01
N ASN A 151 11.36 9.13 -24.93
CA ASN A 151 10.46 9.89 -25.81
C ASN A 151 9.21 10.46 -25.13
N ILE A 152 8.95 10.17 -23.86
CA ILE A 152 7.73 10.62 -23.18
C ILE A 152 7.55 12.15 -23.22
N GLU A 153 8.62 12.92 -23.03
CA GLU A 153 8.58 14.38 -23.13
C GLU A 153 8.27 14.86 -24.54
N ILE A 154 8.87 14.23 -25.55
CA ILE A 154 8.65 14.57 -26.97
C ILE A 154 7.20 14.27 -27.34
N LEU A 155 6.69 13.11 -26.91
CA LEU A 155 5.30 12.71 -27.09
C LEU A 155 4.35 13.73 -26.49
N LEU A 156 4.52 14.07 -25.21
CA LEU A 156 3.62 15.01 -24.54
C LEU A 156 3.70 16.43 -25.13
N SER A 157 4.88 16.86 -25.57
CA SER A 157 5.06 18.20 -26.14
C SER A 157 4.55 18.32 -27.58
N THR A 158 4.62 17.24 -28.37
CA THR A 158 4.47 17.36 -29.85
C THR A 158 3.58 16.30 -30.50
N GLY A 159 3.26 15.21 -29.80
CA GLY A 159 2.56 14.05 -30.36
C GLY A 159 3.45 13.09 -31.16
N PHE A 160 4.75 13.38 -31.31
CA PHE A 160 5.70 12.50 -31.98
C PHE A 160 6.32 11.46 -31.04
N LEU A 161 6.71 10.31 -31.58
CA LEU A 161 7.26 9.17 -30.83
C LEU A 161 8.78 9.00 -31.03
N GLU A 162 9.46 10.04 -31.51
CA GLU A 162 10.91 10.04 -31.70
C GLU A 162 11.65 9.85 -30.38
N LYS A 163 12.62 8.92 -30.36
CA LYS A 163 13.44 8.64 -29.18
C LYS A 163 14.71 9.49 -29.22
N ARG A 164 15.08 10.02 -28.06
CA ARG A 164 16.39 10.63 -27.80
C ARG A 164 17.50 9.65 -28.15
N LYS A 165 18.63 10.19 -28.61
CA LYS A 165 19.85 9.41 -28.85
C LYS A 165 20.52 8.98 -27.54
N GLU A 166 20.48 9.87 -26.55
CA GLU A 166 21.00 9.61 -25.22
C GLU A 166 19.97 8.83 -24.42
N LEU A 167 20.42 7.71 -23.84
CA LEU A 167 19.58 6.86 -23.02
C LEU A 167 19.36 7.49 -21.65
N VAL A 168 18.11 7.56 -21.25
CA VAL A 168 17.67 7.96 -19.93
C VAL A 168 17.21 6.74 -19.15
N PHE A 169 17.67 6.63 -17.91
CA PHE A 169 17.39 5.53 -16.99
C PHE A 169 16.74 6.09 -15.72
N ASP A 170 16.01 5.24 -15.00
CA ASP A 170 15.32 5.51 -13.74
C ASP A 170 14.16 6.52 -13.87
N LYS A 171 14.48 7.79 -14.18
CA LYS A 171 13.50 8.87 -14.27
C LYS A 171 13.94 10.03 -15.17
N ILE A 172 12.95 10.77 -15.66
CA ILE A 172 13.14 12.05 -16.36
C ILE A 172 12.17 13.10 -15.81
N GLU A 173 12.69 14.29 -15.51
CA GLU A 173 11.89 15.46 -15.16
C GLU A 173 11.87 16.43 -16.34
N PHE A 174 10.68 16.89 -16.71
CA PHE A 174 10.49 17.80 -17.83
C PHE A 174 9.26 18.67 -17.62
N GLN A 175 9.19 19.78 -18.35
CA GLN A 175 8.07 20.71 -18.31
C GLN A 175 7.37 20.73 -19.68
N VAL A 176 6.05 20.64 -19.67
CA VAL A 176 5.22 20.88 -20.85
C VAL A 176 4.23 21.97 -20.51
N GLU A 177 4.26 23.05 -21.29
CA GLU A 177 3.53 24.30 -20.97
C GLU A 177 3.89 24.78 -19.55
N ASP A 178 2.89 24.95 -18.68
CA ASP A 178 3.08 25.39 -17.28
C ASP A 178 3.07 24.23 -16.27
N THR A 179 3.21 22.98 -16.75
CA THR A 179 3.10 21.79 -15.92
C THR A 179 4.41 21.02 -15.88
N THR A 180 4.93 20.75 -14.67
CA THR A 180 6.12 19.91 -14.47
C THR A 180 5.72 18.45 -14.26
N PHE A 181 6.38 17.55 -14.99
CA PHE A 181 6.19 16.11 -14.90
C PHE A 181 7.48 15.42 -14.47
N VAL A 182 7.32 14.32 -13.74
CA VAL A 182 8.39 13.35 -13.47
C VAL A 182 7.90 12.00 -13.97
N ALA A 183 8.53 11.50 -15.03
CA ALA A 183 8.26 10.17 -15.55
C ALA A 183 9.27 9.16 -15.00
N GLU A 184 8.80 8.00 -14.55
CA GLU A 184 9.61 6.96 -13.92
C GLU A 184 9.26 5.57 -14.49
N GLU A 185 10.24 4.68 -14.53
CA GLU A 185 10.06 3.30 -15.00
C GLU A 185 9.92 2.27 -13.87
N ASP A 186 10.57 2.49 -12.72
CA ASP A 186 10.42 1.68 -11.49
C ASP A 186 9.75 2.50 -10.38
N ILE A 187 8.65 1.97 -9.85
CA ILE A 187 7.81 2.61 -8.84
C ILE A 187 7.81 1.90 -7.49
N LYS A 188 8.69 0.90 -7.27
CA LYS A 188 8.75 0.14 -6.00
C LYS A 188 9.03 1.01 -4.78
N HIS A 189 9.65 2.17 -4.99
CA HIS A 189 10.02 3.12 -3.95
C HIS A 189 8.99 4.24 -3.74
N TRP A 190 7.87 4.22 -4.48
CA TRP A 190 6.87 5.29 -4.42
C TRP A 190 6.15 5.34 -3.08
N THR A 191 6.01 6.55 -2.57
CA THR A 191 5.25 6.89 -1.36
C THR A 191 3.78 7.16 -1.69
N SER A 192 2.93 7.30 -0.68
CA SER A 192 1.53 7.71 -0.87
C SER A 192 1.40 9.06 -1.60
N ASP A 193 2.36 9.98 -1.40
CA ASP A 193 2.36 11.27 -2.08
C ASP A 193 2.69 11.12 -3.57
N ASP A 194 3.61 10.23 -3.94
CA ASP A 194 3.89 9.92 -5.35
C ASP A 194 2.65 9.35 -6.05
N TRP A 195 1.96 8.42 -5.39
CA TRP A 195 0.68 7.88 -5.87
C TRP A 195 -0.40 8.97 -6.00
N ASN A 196 -0.46 9.89 -5.05
CA ASN A 196 -1.35 11.04 -5.10
C ASN A 196 -1.01 12.01 -6.23
N MET A 197 0.23 12.03 -6.73
CA MET A 197 0.66 12.86 -7.86
C MET A 197 0.59 12.15 -9.22
N LEU A 198 0.28 10.84 -9.26
CA LEU A 198 0.18 10.06 -10.51
C LEU A 198 -0.98 10.50 -11.42
N VAL A 199 -0.67 10.99 -12.62
CA VAL A 199 -1.67 11.48 -13.58
C VAL A 199 -1.82 10.63 -14.85
N ALA A 200 -0.83 9.81 -15.19
CA ALA A 200 -0.88 8.98 -16.39
C ALA A 200 0.00 7.73 -16.29
N ILE A 201 -0.41 6.66 -16.97
CA ILE A 201 0.35 5.42 -17.12
C ILE A 201 0.49 5.09 -18.61
N PHE A 202 1.72 4.85 -19.07
CA PHE A 202 2.03 4.38 -20.42
C PHE A 202 2.51 2.93 -20.36
N CYS A 203 1.67 2.04 -20.87
CA CYS A 203 1.97 0.62 -20.94
C CYS A 203 2.67 0.24 -22.25
N ASP A 204 3.43 -0.85 -22.24
CA ASP A 204 4.01 -1.48 -23.43
C ASP A 204 3.23 -2.72 -23.91
N GLY A 205 2.11 -3.03 -23.25
CA GLY A 205 1.26 -4.18 -23.57
C GLY A 205 1.74 -5.49 -22.94
N SER A 206 2.87 -5.51 -22.23
CA SER A 206 3.30 -6.67 -21.47
C SER A 206 2.61 -6.71 -20.10
N LYS A 207 2.17 -7.89 -19.66
CA LYS A 207 1.75 -8.10 -18.26
C LYS A 207 2.92 -7.98 -17.29
N TRP A 208 4.14 -8.20 -17.78
CA TRP A 208 5.35 -8.16 -16.97
C TRP A 208 5.61 -6.77 -16.39
N GLN A 209 5.45 -5.70 -17.19
CA GLN A 209 5.54 -4.32 -16.71
C GLN A 209 4.65 -4.09 -15.46
N ILE A 210 3.41 -4.58 -15.52
CA ILE A 210 2.41 -4.40 -14.46
C ILE A 210 2.75 -5.25 -13.23
N ASN A 211 3.16 -6.49 -13.43
CA ASN A 211 3.46 -7.42 -12.35
C ASN A 211 4.64 -6.95 -11.48
N GLU A 212 5.58 -6.19 -12.05
CA GLU A 212 6.75 -5.67 -11.35
C GLU A 212 6.41 -4.59 -10.30
N TRP A 213 5.24 -3.96 -10.40
CA TRP A 213 4.84 -2.87 -9.51
C TRP A 213 4.44 -3.33 -8.11
N GLY A 214 4.15 -4.63 -7.91
CA GLY A 214 3.72 -5.16 -6.62
C GLY A 214 2.34 -4.67 -6.15
N ILE A 215 1.50 -4.20 -7.07
CA ILE A 215 0.16 -3.65 -6.76
C ILE A 215 -0.89 -4.77 -6.80
N GLY A 216 -1.67 -4.89 -5.72
CA GLY A 216 -2.70 -5.92 -5.61
C GLY A 216 -3.90 -5.73 -6.55
N ASP A 217 -4.34 -4.49 -6.77
CA ASP A 217 -5.52 -4.18 -7.59
C ASP A 217 -5.22 -3.21 -8.74
N VAL A 218 -4.57 -3.75 -9.77
CA VAL A 218 -4.25 -3.03 -11.01
C VAL A 218 -5.52 -2.61 -11.76
N ALA A 219 -6.61 -3.39 -11.67
CA ALA A 219 -7.84 -3.08 -12.39
C ALA A 219 -8.45 -1.77 -11.87
N SER A 220 -8.51 -1.59 -10.55
CA SER A 220 -8.93 -0.32 -9.94
C SER A 220 -7.97 0.82 -10.26
N LEU A 221 -6.65 0.56 -10.33
CA LEU A 221 -5.68 1.59 -10.73
C LEU A 221 -6.00 2.10 -12.15
N PHE A 222 -6.19 1.21 -13.12
CA PHE A 222 -6.44 1.58 -14.52
C PHE A 222 -7.85 2.12 -14.74
N TYR A 223 -8.79 1.82 -13.83
CA TYR A 223 -10.10 2.46 -13.83
C TYR A 223 -10.00 3.95 -13.45
N ASN A 224 -9.16 4.27 -12.46
CA ASN A 224 -9.07 5.61 -11.88
C ASN A 224 -8.02 6.51 -12.55
N ILE A 225 -6.95 5.92 -13.10
CA ILE A 225 -5.83 6.65 -13.71
C ILE A 225 -5.87 6.51 -15.23
N PRO A 226 -5.76 7.61 -15.99
CA PRO A 226 -5.60 7.57 -17.44
C PRO A 226 -4.44 6.66 -17.86
N THR A 227 -4.78 5.54 -18.49
CA THR A 227 -3.83 4.52 -18.91
C THR A 227 -3.84 4.39 -20.43
N PHE A 228 -2.67 4.42 -21.04
CA PHE A 228 -2.46 4.48 -22.49
C PHE A 228 -1.57 3.33 -22.97
N TYR A 229 -1.92 2.75 -24.11
CA TYR A 229 -1.07 1.82 -24.86
C TYR A 229 -1.01 2.29 -26.31
N ILE A 230 0.19 2.69 -26.75
CA ILE A 230 0.41 3.20 -28.10
C ILE A 230 1.28 2.20 -28.86
N GLU A 231 0.79 1.76 -30.02
CA GLU A 231 1.52 0.91 -30.95
C GLU A 231 1.95 1.73 -32.16
N ASN A 232 3.12 1.42 -32.73
CA ASN A 232 3.52 1.99 -34.01
C ASN A 232 3.15 1.00 -35.14
N GLU A 233 2.53 1.50 -36.21
CA GLU A 233 2.09 0.72 -37.37
C GLU A 233 3.24 -0.11 -37.98
N THR A 234 4.46 0.43 -38.00
CA THR A 234 5.65 -0.28 -38.51
C THR A 234 6.00 -1.52 -37.68
N THR A 235 5.73 -1.52 -36.38
CA THR A 235 5.90 -2.67 -35.47
C THR A 235 4.77 -3.70 -35.61
N LEU A 236 3.57 -3.25 -35.97
CA LEU A 236 2.43 -4.14 -36.27
C LEU A 236 2.67 -4.92 -37.55
N ASN A 237 3.22 -4.27 -38.59
CA ASN A 237 3.48 -4.92 -39.88
C ASN A 237 4.63 -5.94 -39.85
N LYS A 238 5.47 -5.94 -38.80
CA LYS A 238 6.58 -6.89 -38.62
C LYS A 238 6.23 -8.13 -37.79
N ASN A 239 5.11 -8.11 -37.07
CA ASN A 239 4.71 -9.18 -36.16
C ASN A 239 3.32 -9.68 -36.55
N ASP A 240 3.15 -11.00 -36.71
CA ASP A 240 1.85 -11.64 -37.01
C ASP A 240 0.70 -11.02 -36.20
N ALA A 241 -0.24 -10.37 -36.91
CA ALA A 241 -1.43 -9.72 -36.35
C ALA A 241 -2.32 -10.64 -35.49
N SER A 242 -2.08 -11.96 -35.56
CA SER A 242 -2.77 -12.98 -34.77
C SER A 242 -2.28 -13.11 -33.32
N LYS A 243 -1.06 -12.65 -32.97
CA LYS A 243 -0.48 -12.79 -31.61
C LYS A 243 -0.71 -11.60 -30.67
N ASN A 244 -1.12 -10.42 -31.17
CA ASN A 244 -1.23 -9.19 -30.36
C ASN A 244 -2.65 -8.88 -29.83
N LYS A 245 -3.69 -9.64 -30.20
CA LYS A 245 -5.09 -9.32 -29.82
C LYS A 245 -5.40 -9.39 -28.31
N ASN A 246 -4.51 -9.93 -27.46
CA ASN A 246 -4.84 -10.26 -26.07
C ASN A 246 -3.90 -9.67 -25.00
N LYS A 247 -2.98 -8.77 -25.37
CA LYS A 247 -1.84 -8.46 -24.49
C LYS A 247 -2.22 -7.76 -23.16
N LEU A 248 -3.36 -7.06 -23.12
CA LEU A 248 -3.97 -6.53 -21.89
C LEU A 248 -5.52 -6.54 -21.98
N SER A 249 -6.11 -7.55 -22.63
CA SER A 249 -7.56 -7.65 -22.76
C SER A 249 -8.18 -7.86 -21.37
N GLY A 250 -9.11 -6.98 -20.99
CA GLY A 250 -9.75 -6.96 -19.66
C GLY A 250 -9.39 -5.75 -18.79
N TYR A 251 -8.34 -5.00 -19.14
CA TYR A 251 -8.01 -3.76 -18.45
C TYR A 251 -8.62 -2.52 -19.13
N ASN A 252 -9.03 -1.54 -18.32
CA ASN A 252 -9.51 -0.24 -18.78
C ASN A 252 -8.35 0.63 -19.24
N LEU A 253 -8.00 0.56 -20.52
CA LEU A 253 -6.93 1.37 -21.09
C LEU A 253 -7.27 1.82 -22.50
N THR A 254 -6.73 2.98 -22.88
CA THR A 254 -6.92 3.58 -24.20
C THR A 254 -5.84 3.06 -25.14
N ARG A 255 -6.25 2.51 -26.29
CA ARG A 255 -5.34 1.96 -27.30
C ARG A 255 -5.33 2.83 -28.54
N TRP A 256 -4.15 3.20 -29.01
CA TRP A 256 -3.98 3.95 -30.26
C TRP A 256 -2.86 3.36 -31.11
N ILE A 257 -2.99 3.58 -32.41
CA ILE A 257 -1.98 3.23 -33.41
C ILE A 257 -1.41 4.54 -33.95
N ALA A 258 -0.11 4.73 -33.78
CA ALA A 258 0.64 5.82 -34.37
C ALA A 258 1.13 5.42 -35.77
N THR A 259 1.01 6.38 -36.68
CA THR A 259 1.41 6.27 -38.10
C THR A 259 2.51 7.27 -38.36
N ASP A 260 3.53 6.91 -39.13
CA ASP A 260 4.69 7.78 -39.40
C ASP A 260 5.33 8.38 -38.14
N ASN A 261 5.42 7.55 -37.08
CA ASN A 261 5.99 7.92 -35.79
C ASN A 261 5.28 9.09 -35.09
N LYS A 262 4.00 9.32 -35.41
CA LYS A 262 3.17 10.38 -34.83
C LYS A 262 1.79 9.85 -34.42
N LEU A 263 1.31 10.31 -33.27
CA LEU A 263 -0.06 10.08 -32.85
C LEU A 263 -1.01 10.98 -33.67
N LYS A 264 -2.20 10.46 -34.02
CA LYS A 264 -3.22 11.29 -34.70
C LYS A 264 -3.57 12.49 -33.81
N ASN A 265 -3.83 13.64 -34.43
CA ASN A 265 -4.11 14.87 -33.69
C ASN A 265 -5.32 14.73 -32.75
N GLU A 266 -6.35 13.98 -33.14
CA GLU A 266 -7.54 13.70 -32.33
C GLU A 266 -7.21 12.85 -31.11
N ASP A 267 -6.41 11.80 -31.30
CA ASP A 267 -5.95 10.91 -30.23
C ASP A 267 -5.03 11.67 -29.26
N PHE A 268 -4.12 12.50 -29.78
CA PHE A 268 -3.24 13.35 -28.98
C PHE A 268 -4.03 14.36 -28.14
N LYS A 269 -5.05 15.01 -28.71
CA LYS A 269 -5.96 15.89 -27.95
C LYS A 269 -6.72 15.11 -26.88
N THR A 270 -7.22 13.92 -27.21
CA THR A 270 -7.94 13.06 -26.26
C THR A 270 -7.04 12.64 -25.09
N MET A 271 -5.76 12.34 -25.35
CA MET A 271 -4.76 12.04 -24.33
C MET A 271 -4.62 13.21 -23.35
N TRP A 272 -4.38 14.41 -23.88
CA TRP A 272 -4.23 15.61 -23.08
C TRP A 272 -5.48 15.96 -22.28
N ASN A 273 -6.67 15.79 -22.85
CA ASN A 273 -7.92 16.00 -22.12
C ASN A 273 -7.99 15.10 -20.88
N LYS A 274 -7.66 13.80 -21.00
CA LYS A 274 -7.67 12.86 -19.87
C LYS A 274 -6.60 13.20 -18.82
N ILE A 275 -5.40 13.59 -19.26
CA ILE A 275 -4.31 13.99 -18.34
C ILE A 275 -4.71 15.27 -17.59
N ASN A 276 -5.23 16.27 -18.29
CA ASN A 276 -5.65 17.54 -17.70
C ASN A 276 -6.83 17.38 -16.74
N GLU A 277 -7.81 16.52 -17.07
CA GLU A 277 -8.86 16.13 -16.13
C GLU A 277 -8.30 15.53 -14.84
N MET A 278 -7.26 14.70 -14.94
CA MET A 278 -6.63 14.08 -13.78
C MET A 278 -5.79 15.08 -12.95
N ILE A 279 -5.08 15.99 -13.62
CA ILE A 279 -4.37 17.11 -12.98
C ILE A 279 -5.36 17.98 -12.20
N ASN A 280 -6.48 18.35 -12.83
CA ASN A 280 -7.50 19.20 -12.20
C ASN A 280 -8.20 18.53 -11.02
N LYS A 281 -8.25 17.19 -10.95
CA LYS A 281 -8.75 16.45 -9.78
C LYS A 281 -7.80 16.47 -8.58
N LYS A 282 -6.51 16.77 -8.80
CA LYS A 282 -5.47 16.72 -7.77
C LYS A 282 -5.09 18.09 -7.21
N LYS A 283 -5.36 19.16 -7.96
CA LYS A 283 -5.31 20.55 -7.48
C LYS A 283 -6.38 20.78 -6.41
#